data_AF-A0A1Q8DVA7-F1
#
_entry.id   AF-A0A1Q8DVA7-F1
#
_cell.length_a   1.000
_cell.length_b   1.000
_cell.length_c   1.000
_cell.angle_alpha   90.00
_cell.angle_beta   90.00
_cell.angle_gamma   90.00
#
_symmetry.space_group_name_H-M   'P 1'
#
loop_
_entity.id
_entity.type
_entity.pdbx_description
1 polymer ?
#
loop_
_entity_poly.entity_id
_entity_poly.type
_entity_poly.pdbx_seq_one_letter_code
_entity_poly.pdbx_strand_id
1 'polypeptide(L)'
;MSGQPLKRLLNLYSRSSVKKQQSRYLTIGEIALARSVFGDRIRLDEVRLKTTWWVLKSYAVSPNGNIYFNPADWITDFSVASLGKQSWLIHELTHVWQLQQGLKVVRGALIDRRYDYVLETGKSFFKYGIEQQARMVQDYFVRRQKGQDCQDLEACIPFLTVNTITDKKRANSNFTA
;
A
#
# COMPACT_ATOMS: atom_id res chain seq x y z
N MET A 1 -15.74 -56.83 13.12
CA MET A 1 -15.39 -55.94 12.00
C MET A 1 -15.73 -54.50 12.37
N SER A 2 -14.84 -53.78 13.04
CA SER A 2 -15.05 -52.36 13.37
C SER A 2 -13.69 -51.69 13.51
N GLY A 3 -13.49 -50.54 12.85
CA GLY A 3 -12.22 -49.82 12.96
C GLY A 3 -11.91 -48.77 11.89
N GLN A 4 -12.89 -48.26 11.14
CA GLN A 4 -12.62 -47.29 10.06
C GLN A 4 -13.36 -45.93 10.05
N PRO A 5 -14.11 -45.46 11.07
CA PRO A 5 -14.58 -44.07 11.04
C PRO A 5 -13.55 -43.07 11.59
N LEU A 6 -12.77 -43.43 12.62
CA LEU A 6 -11.91 -42.47 13.33
C LEU A 6 -10.66 -42.05 12.54
N LYS A 7 -10.07 -42.96 11.76
CA LYS A 7 -8.91 -42.66 10.89
C LYS A 7 -9.28 -41.70 9.75
N ARG A 8 -10.54 -41.71 9.29
CA ARG A 8 -11.02 -40.81 8.22
C ARG A 8 -11.28 -39.40 8.72
N LEU A 9 -11.77 -39.25 9.95
CA LEU A 9 -11.96 -37.96 10.63
C LEU A 9 -10.63 -37.30 11.01
N LEU A 10 -9.64 -38.06 11.50
CA LEU A 10 -8.30 -37.54 11.78
C LEU A 10 -7.56 -37.08 10.50
N ASN A 11 -7.83 -37.72 9.36
CA ASN A 11 -7.21 -37.37 8.08
C ASN A 11 -7.83 -36.13 7.41
N LEU A 12 -9.10 -35.83 7.72
CA LEU A 12 -9.75 -34.57 7.32
C LEU A 12 -9.31 -33.39 8.18
N TYR A 13 -8.99 -33.62 9.46
CA TYR A 13 -8.42 -32.61 10.36
C TYR A 13 -6.93 -32.32 10.05
N SER A 14 -6.22 -33.28 9.45
CA SER A 14 -4.80 -33.17 9.09
C SER A 14 -4.55 -32.57 7.69
N ARG A 15 -5.60 -32.11 6.98
CA ARG A 15 -5.49 -31.45 5.66
C ARG A 15 -5.87 -29.98 5.65
N SER A 16 -5.92 -29.34 6.82
CA SER A 16 -5.73 -27.89 6.89
C SER A 16 -4.24 -27.63 6.80
N SER A 17 -3.70 -27.55 5.58
CA SER A 17 -2.37 -27.00 5.38
C SER A 17 -2.41 -25.57 5.92
N VAL A 18 -1.96 -25.36 7.15
CA VAL A 18 -1.75 -24.01 7.67
C VAL A 18 -0.76 -23.38 6.70
N LYS A 19 -1.25 -22.51 5.80
CA LYS A 19 -0.39 -21.83 4.84
C LYS A 19 0.68 -21.13 5.67
N LYS A 20 1.94 -21.54 5.48
CA LYS A 20 3.09 -21.08 6.27
C LYS A 20 3.05 -19.55 6.31
N GLN A 21 3.08 -18.99 7.51
CA GLN A 21 3.15 -17.54 7.68
C GLN A 21 4.44 -17.04 7.02
N GLN A 22 4.32 -16.03 6.17
CA GLN A 22 5.43 -15.41 5.46
C GLN A 22 5.68 -14.03 6.05
N SER A 23 6.96 -13.64 6.09
CA SER A 23 7.38 -12.28 6.44
C SER A 23 8.65 -11.96 5.68
N ARG A 24 8.69 -10.79 5.04
CA ARG A 24 9.88 -10.26 4.38
C ARG A 24 9.93 -8.75 4.46
N TYR A 25 11.12 -8.19 4.31
CA TYR A 25 11.30 -6.77 4.02
C TYR A 25 10.85 -6.46 2.58
N LEU A 26 10.69 -5.17 2.29
CA LEU A 26 10.49 -4.70 0.92
C LEU A 26 11.70 -5.08 0.05
N THR A 27 11.45 -5.46 -1.20
CA THR A 27 12.52 -5.66 -2.19
C THR A 27 13.10 -4.32 -2.62
N ILE A 28 14.27 -4.33 -3.28
CA ILE A 28 14.87 -3.11 -3.83
C ILE A 28 13.91 -2.42 -4.81
N GLY A 29 13.21 -3.21 -5.64
CA GLY A 29 12.21 -2.68 -6.58
C GLY A 29 11.00 -2.06 -5.87
N GLU A 30 10.52 -2.66 -4.79
CA GLU A 30 9.42 -2.11 -3.99
C GLU A 30 9.82 -0.84 -3.23
N ILE A 31 11.06 -0.78 -2.74
CA ILE A 31 11.63 0.44 -2.16
C ILE A 31 11.69 1.54 -3.21
N ALA A 32 12.19 1.25 -4.42
CA ALA A 32 12.22 2.21 -5.51
C ALA A 32 10.81 2.70 -5.90
N LEU A 33 9.85 1.78 -5.94
CA LEU A 33 8.43 2.09 -6.19
C LEU A 33 7.88 3.05 -5.13
N ALA A 34 8.10 2.75 -3.85
CA ALA A 34 7.69 3.61 -2.74
C ALA A 34 8.37 4.98 -2.81
N ARG A 35 9.68 5.03 -3.03
CA ARG A 35 10.45 6.28 -3.14
C ARG A 35 10.00 7.15 -4.32
N SER A 36 9.50 6.54 -5.41
CA SER A 36 8.96 7.31 -6.54
C SER A 36 7.73 8.15 -6.17
N VAL A 37 6.99 7.76 -5.13
CA VAL A 37 5.77 8.43 -4.65
C VAL A 37 6.04 9.25 -3.39
N PHE A 38 6.63 8.63 -2.37
CA PHE A 38 6.78 9.26 -1.05
C PHE A 38 8.10 10.02 -0.89
N GLY A 39 9.05 9.89 -1.82
CA GLY A 39 10.42 10.36 -1.64
C GLY A 39 11.00 9.86 -0.32
N ASP A 40 11.70 10.73 0.40
CA ASP A 40 12.28 10.43 1.72
C ASP A 40 11.29 10.61 2.89
N ARG A 41 10.02 10.90 2.62
CA ARG A 41 9.01 11.21 3.65
C ARG A 41 8.43 9.98 4.37
N ILE A 42 8.82 8.78 3.95
CA ILE A 42 8.45 7.51 4.56
C ILE A 42 9.71 6.75 4.99
N ARG A 43 9.72 6.16 6.18
CA ARG A 43 10.74 5.20 6.61
C ARG A 43 10.32 3.79 6.18
N LEU A 44 11.21 3.10 5.45
CA LEU A 44 10.91 1.81 4.80
C LEU A 44 11.75 0.65 5.35
N ASP A 45 12.81 0.97 6.08
CA ASP A 45 13.80 0.07 6.66
C ASP A 45 13.19 -0.96 7.62
N GLU A 46 12.15 -0.58 8.36
CA GLU A 46 11.45 -1.47 9.29
C GLU A 46 10.18 -2.10 8.72
N VAL A 47 9.75 -1.67 7.52
CA VAL A 47 8.48 -2.12 6.93
C VAL A 47 8.63 -3.56 6.45
N ARG A 48 7.72 -4.43 6.92
CA ARG A 48 7.63 -5.81 6.46
C ARG A 48 6.28 -6.11 5.83
N LEU A 49 6.31 -6.90 4.77
CA LEU A 49 5.12 -7.56 4.23
C LEU A 49 4.97 -8.92 4.92
N LYS A 50 3.76 -9.21 5.40
CA LYS A 50 3.44 -10.40 6.19
C LYS A 50 2.19 -11.07 5.63
N THR A 51 2.03 -12.38 5.85
CA THR A 51 0.75 -13.06 5.63
C THR A 51 0.06 -13.36 6.94
N THR A 52 -1.27 -13.35 6.93
CA THR A 52 -2.06 -13.79 8.09
C THR A 52 -3.46 -14.26 7.68
N TRP A 53 -3.99 -15.30 8.33
CA TRP A 53 -5.24 -15.93 7.92
C TRP A 53 -6.50 -15.07 8.14
N TRP A 54 -6.43 -14.06 9.02
CA TRP A 54 -7.59 -13.26 9.43
C TRP A 54 -7.84 -12.06 8.52
N VAL A 55 -6.90 -11.79 7.60
CA VAL A 55 -7.10 -10.83 6.52
C VAL A 55 -7.89 -11.54 5.42
N LEU A 56 -8.99 -10.95 4.96
CA LEU A 56 -9.80 -11.50 3.87
C LEU A 56 -9.03 -11.47 2.54
N LYS A 57 -9.37 -12.38 1.62
CA LYS A 57 -8.77 -12.39 0.28
C LYS A 57 -9.05 -11.07 -0.44
N SER A 58 -8.04 -10.53 -1.13
CA SER A 58 -8.01 -9.22 -1.78
C SER A 58 -8.04 -8.03 -0.82
N TYR A 59 -7.81 -8.24 0.48
CA TYR A 59 -7.64 -7.19 1.48
C TYR A 59 -6.23 -7.22 2.06
N ALA A 60 -5.81 -6.07 2.58
CA ALA A 60 -4.60 -5.92 3.37
C ALA A 60 -4.88 -4.98 4.54
N VAL A 61 -4.06 -5.06 5.58
CA VAL A 61 -4.15 -4.18 6.75
C VAL A 61 -2.76 -3.73 7.16
N SER A 62 -2.65 -2.48 7.59
CA SER A 62 -1.38 -1.85 7.94
C SER A 62 -1.39 -1.21 9.35
N PRO A 63 -1.65 -1.98 10.43
CA PRO A 63 -2.01 -1.41 11.74
C PRO A 63 -0.83 -0.92 12.60
N ASN A 64 0.41 -1.28 12.23
CA ASN A 64 1.60 -1.08 13.08
C ASN A 64 2.87 -0.82 12.25
N GLY A 65 2.73 -0.23 11.07
CA GLY A 65 3.85 0.01 10.15
C GLY A 65 4.31 -1.21 9.35
N ASN A 66 3.75 -2.40 9.62
CA ASN A 66 3.86 -3.56 8.72
C ASN A 66 2.57 -3.75 7.94
N ILE A 67 2.67 -4.38 6.78
CA ILE A 67 1.53 -4.66 5.90
C ILE A 67 1.22 -6.17 5.95
N TYR A 68 -0.04 -6.50 6.20
CA TYR A 68 -0.50 -7.89 6.32
C TYR A 68 -1.48 -8.22 5.21
N PHE A 69 -1.15 -9.23 4.41
CA PHE A 69 -1.98 -9.76 3.33
C PHE A 69 -2.61 -11.09 3.70
N ASN A 70 -3.66 -11.48 3.00
CA ASN A 70 -4.09 -12.88 2.98
C ASN A 70 -3.00 -13.76 2.33
N PRO A 71 -2.73 -14.98 2.83
CA PRO A 71 -1.79 -15.91 2.20
C PRO A 71 -2.08 -16.29 0.74
N ALA A 72 -3.31 -16.07 0.25
CA ALA A 72 -3.69 -16.26 -1.14
C ALA A 72 -3.27 -15.10 -2.06
N ASP A 73 -2.97 -13.93 -1.49
CA ASP A 73 -2.57 -12.72 -2.21
C ASP A 73 -1.08 -12.41 -2.07
N TRP A 74 -0.30 -13.37 -1.57
CA TRP A 74 1.14 -13.20 -1.41
C TRP A 74 1.83 -12.99 -2.75
N ILE A 75 2.59 -11.91 -2.85
CA ILE A 75 3.42 -11.58 -4.01
C ILE A 75 4.87 -11.44 -3.52
N THR A 76 5.79 -12.11 -4.22
CA THR A 76 7.22 -12.14 -3.87
C THR A 76 7.92 -10.81 -4.15
N ASP A 77 7.50 -10.12 -5.20
CA ASP A 77 7.93 -8.76 -5.54
C ASP A 77 6.81 -8.01 -6.25
N PHE A 78 6.24 -7.00 -5.60
CA PHE A 78 5.16 -6.18 -6.15
C PHE A 78 5.64 -5.25 -7.27
N SER A 79 6.93 -4.89 -7.32
CA SER A 79 7.46 -3.94 -8.33
C SER A 79 7.44 -4.50 -9.74
N VAL A 80 7.45 -5.82 -9.89
CA VAL A 80 7.34 -6.53 -11.18
C VAL A 80 5.93 -7.08 -11.44
N ALA A 81 4.99 -6.83 -10.51
CA ALA A 81 3.60 -7.24 -10.67
C ALA A 81 2.82 -6.25 -11.56
N SER A 82 1.55 -6.57 -11.84
CA SER A 82 0.68 -5.66 -12.60
C SER A 82 0.52 -4.31 -11.90
N LEU A 83 0.22 -3.26 -12.68
CA LEU A 83 0.03 -1.91 -12.15
C LEU A 83 -1.02 -1.85 -11.02
N GLY A 84 -2.07 -2.67 -11.09
CA GLY A 84 -3.07 -2.77 -10.02
C GLY A 84 -2.52 -3.33 -8.71
N LYS A 85 -1.56 -4.25 -8.76
CA LYS A 85 -0.89 -4.79 -7.56
C LYS A 85 0.17 -3.81 -7.04
N GLN A 86 0.92 -3.17 -7.93
CA GLN A 86 1.84 -2.08 -7.56
C GLN A 86 1.09 -0.96 -6.81
N SER A 87 -0.04 -0.51 -7.36
CA SER A 87 -0.84 0.56 -6.76
C SER A 87 -1.48 0.13 -5.43
N TRP A 88 -1.84 -1.14 -5.29
CA TRP A 88 -2.29 -1.70 -4.01
C TRP A 88 -1.20 -1.63 -2.94
N LEU A 89 0.07 -1.93 -3.27
CA LEU A 89 1.16 -1.74 -2.31
C LEU A 89 1.34 -0.26 -1.93
N ILE A 90 1.24 0.67 -2.89
CA ILE A 90 1.31 2.12 -2.63
C ILE A 90 0.18 2.59 -1.69
N HIS A 91 -1.02 2.04 -1.85
CA HIS A 91 -2.14 2.29 -0.94
C HIS A 91 -1.76 1.91 0.50
N GLU A 92 -1.32 0.67 0.71
CA GLU A 92 -0.93 0.18 2.04
C GLU A 92 0.24 0.96 2.65
N LEU A 93 1.23 1.33 1.82
CA LEU A 93 2.33 2.18 2.26
C LEU A 93 1.88 3.59 2.66
N THR A 94 0.75 4.08 2.13
CA THR A 94 0.16 5.34 2.59
C THR A 94 -0.31 5.22 4.03
N HIS A 95 -0.89 4.09 4.43
CA HIS A 95 -1.24 3.83 5.83
C HIS A 95 -0.01 3.75 6.73
N VAL A 96 1.07 3.13 6.26
CA VAL A 96 2.35 3.13 6.98
C VAL A 96 2.86 4.57 7.16
N TRP A 97 2.83 5.38 6.11
CA TRP A 97 3.21 6.80 6.19
C TRP A 97 2.30 7.58 7.16
N GLN A 98 0.98 7.38 7.11
CA GLN A 98 0.02 8.01 8.03
C GLN A 98 0.34 7.68 9.49
N LEU A 99 0.62 6.42 9.81
CA LEU A 99 1.06 6.01 11.15
C LEU A 99 2.35 6.72 11.57
N GLN A 100 3.32 6.87 10.67
CA GLN A 100 4.57 7.59 10.94
C GLN A 100 4.35 9.08 11.19
N GLN A 101 3.28 9.68 10.68
CA GLN A 101 2.86 11.05 10.99
C GLN A 101 2.06 11.16 12.30
N GLY A 102 1.84 10.06 13.02
CA GLY A 102 1.02 10.03 14.24
C GLY A 102 -0.49 10.02 13.99
N LEU A 103 -0.93 9.79 12.74
CA LEU A 103 -2.35 9.63 12.43
C LEU A 103 -2.82 8.25 12.92
N LYS A 104 -3.98 8.23 13.60
CA LYS A 104 -4.60 6.98 14.02
C LYS A 104 -5.21 6.29 12.79
N VAL A 105 -4.47 5.36 12.20
CA VAL A 105 -5.05 4.40 11.25
C VAL A 105 -5.96 3.48 12.06
N VAL A 106 -7.25 3.49 11.74
CA VAL A 106 -8.24 2.69 12.46
C VAL A 106 -7.81 1.22 12.40
N ARG A 107 -7.76 0.57 13.56
CA ARG A 107 -7.44 -0.85 13.69
C ARG A 107 -8.56 -1.66 13.03
N GLY A 108 -8.39 -1.95 11.75
CA GLY A 108 -9.30 -2.73 10.93
C GLY A 108 -9.53 -2.03 9.60
N ALA A 109 -8.94 -2.55 8.52
CA ALA A 109 -9.41 -2.27 7.15
C ALA A 109 -10.75 -3.00 6.91
N LEU A 110 -11.68 -2.81 7.84
CA LEU A 110 -13.01 -3.34 7.86
C LEU A 110 -13.89 -2.16 8.22
N ILE A 111 -14.64 -1.69 7.23
CA ILE A 111 -15.74 -0.72 7.38
C ILE A 111 -15.30 0.76 7.28
N ASP A 112 -14.80 1.18 6.13
CA ASP A 112 -15.51 2.24 5.42
C ASP A 112 -15.45 1.99 3.91
N ARG A 113 -16.62 1.88 3.30
CA ARG A 113 -16.76 1.65 1.85
C ARG A 113 -16.66 2.96 1.06
N ARG A 114 -16.32 4.06 1.71
CA ARG A 114 -16.14 5.38 1.08
C ARG A 114 -14.71 5.55 0.57
N TYR A 115 -14.33 4.65 -0.33
CA TYR A 115 -13.14 4.82 -1.15
C TYR A 115 -13.30 5.98 -2.13
N ASP A 116 -14.55 6.34 -2.46
CA ASP A 116 -14.83 7.42 -3.37
C ASP A 116 -14.62 8.76 -2.66
N TYR A 117 -13.92 9.66 -3.34
CA TYR A 117 -13.70 11.03 -2.92
C TYR A 117 -13.90 11.94 -4.13
N VAL A 118 -14.22 13.20 -3.85
CA VAL A 118 -14.22 14.27 -4.85
C VAL A 118 -13.12 15.25 -4.45
N LEU A 119 -12.26 15.60 -5.41
CA LEU A 119 -11.30 16.67 -5.20
C LEU A 119 -12.06 17.99 -5.10
N GLU A 120 -11.96 18.64 -3.95
CA GLU A 120 -12.62 19.91 -3.68
C GLU A 120 -11.53 20.99 -3.62
N THR A 121 -11.69 22.04 -4.42
CA THR A 121 -10.73 23.15 -4.45
C THR A 121 -10.52 23.73 -3.06
N GLY A 122 -9.26 23.80 -2.62
CA GLY A 122 -8.90 24.34 -1.31
C GLY A 122 -9.10 23.38 -0.12
N LYS A 123 -9.69 22.20 -0.33
CA LYS A 123 -9.79 21.18 0.73
C LYS A 123 -8.43 20.53 0.95
N SER A 124 -7.91 20.67 2.16
CA SER A 124 -6.65 20.05 2.55
C SER A 124 -6.74 18.52 2.54
N PHE A 125 -5.65 17.86 2.14
CA PHE A 125 -5.50 16.41 2.18
C PHE A 125 -5.93 15.78 3.52
N PHE A 126 -5.55 16.40 4.64
CA PHE A 126 -5.87 15.88 5.97
C PHE A 126 -7.35 16.04 6.38
N LYS A 127 -8.16 16.72 5.56
CA LYS A 127 -9.63 16.80 5.73
C LYS A 127 -10.37 15.66 5.03
N TYR A 128 -9.68 14.85 4.23
CA TYR A 128 -10.21 13.60 3.68
C TYR A 128 -10.09 12.45 4.70
N GLY A 129 -10.96 11.44 4.58
CA GLY A 129 -10.86 10.22 5.37
C GLY A 129 -9.54 9.48 5.14
N ILE A 130 -9.11 8.68 6.12
CA ILE A 130 -7.83 7.95 6.06
C ILE A 130 -7.72 7.05 4.81
N GLU A 131 -8.80 6.35 4.47
CA GLU A 131 -8.89 5.51 3.25
C GLU A 131 -8.93 6.35 1.96
N GLN A 132 -9.60 7.51 2.00
CA GLN A 132 -9.63 8.44 0.87
C GLN A 132 -8.24 9.01 0.59
N GLN A 133 -7.51 9.39 1.63
CA GLN A 133 -6.12 9.82 1.54
C GLN A 133 -5.24 8.74 0.89
N ALA A 134 -5.36 7.48 1.31
CA ALA A 134 -4.65 6.36 0.69
C ALA A 134 -5.05 6.17 -0.78
N ARG A 135 -6.34 6.32 -1.11
CA ARG A 135 -6.81 6.24 -2.48
C ARG A 135 -6.33 7.39 -3.36
N MET A 136 -6.26 8.61 -2.85
CA MET A 136 -5.71 9.76 -3.58
C MET A 136 -4.24 9.50 -3.99
N VAL A 137 -3.43 8.95 -3.08
CA VAL A 137 -2.03 8.59 -3.37
C VAL A 137 -1.93 7.43 -4.36
N GLN A 138 -2.82 6.43 -4.24
CA GLN A 138 -2.92 5.32 -5.19
C GLN A 138 -3.29 5.83 -6.60
N ASP A 139 -4.28 6.70 -6.71
CA ASP A 139 -4.72 7.28 -7.99
C ASP A 139 -3.63 8.15 -8.60
N TYR A 140 -2.92 8.95 -7.79
CA TYR A 140 -1.76 9.72 -8.24
C TYR A 140 -0.72 8.81 -8.90
N PHE A 141 -0.34 7.72 -8.22
CA PHE A 141 0.61 6.76 -8.74
C PHE A 141 0.13 6.14 -10.07
N VAL A 142 -1.13 5.69 -10.14
CA VAL A 142 -1.69 5.08 -11.36
C VAL A 142 -1.72 6.07 -12.52
N ARG A 143 -2.16 7.31 -12.28
CA ARG A 143 -2.22 8.35 -13.32
C ARG A 143 -0.82 8.67 -13.84
N ARG A 144 0.15 8.86 -12.94
CA ARG A 144 1.54 9.12 -13.30
C ARG A 144 2.15 7.99 -14.14
N GLN A 145 1.94 6.73 -13.75
CA GLN A 145 2.43 5.58 -14.53
C GLN A 145 1.80 5.45 -15.91
N LYS A 146 0.57 5.95 -16.08
CA LYS A 146 -0.14 6.00 -17.36
C LYS A 146 0.14 7.26 -18.18
N GLY A 147 0.97 8.20 -17.69
CA GLY A 147 1.19 9.49 -18.34
C GLY A 147 -0.04 10.39 -18.37
N GLN A 148 -0.97 10.20 -17.43
CA GLN A 148 -2.19 10.99 -17.29
C GLN A 148 -1.96 12.21 -16.39
N ASP A 149 -2.77 13.25 -16.57
CA ASP A 149 -2.72 14.43 -15.73
C ASP A 149 -3.06 14.11 -14.26
N CYS A 150 -2.22 14.60 -13.37
CA CYS A 150 -2.33 14.40 -11.92
C CYS A 150 -1.98 15.65 -11.12
N GLN A 151 -1.94 16.84 -11.74
CA GLN A 151 -1.55 18.09 -11.08
C GLN A 151 -2.43 18.42 -9.86
N ASP A 152 -3.74 18.17 -9.94
CA ASP A 152 -4.65 18.39 -8.80
C ASP A 152 -4.30 17.52 -7.58
N LEU A 153 -3.86 16.27 -7.83
CA LEU A 153 -3.43 15.35 -6.78
C LEU A 153 -2.05 15.76 -6.24
N GLU A 154 -1.13 16.16 -7.12
CA GLU A 154 0.19 16.67 -6.72
C GLU A 154 0.08 17.92 -5.85
N ALA A 155 -0.84 18.83 -6.18
CA ALA A 155 -1.11 20.04 -5.41
C ALA A 155 -1.76 19.75 -4.05
N CYS A 156 -2.56 18.68 -3.96
CA CYS A 156 -3.26 18.32 -2.73
C CYS A 156 -2.38 17.51 -1.76
N ILE A 157 -1.59 16.54 -2.26
CA ILE A 157 -0.86 15.58 -1.43
C ILE A 157 0.40 16.25 -0.83
N PRO A 158 0.51 16.35 0.51
CA PRO A 158 1.45 17.25 1.18
C PRO A 158 2.93 16.86 1.03
N PHE A 159 3.24 15.60 0.75
CA PHE A 159 4.63 15.17 0.52
C PHE A 159 5.08 15.26 -0.94
N LEU A 160 4.17 15.60 -1.87
CA LEU A 160 4.49 15.84 -3.28
C LEU A 160 4.75 17.32 -3.56
N THR A 161 4.12 18.23 -2.80
CA THR A 161 4.13 19.68 -3.05
C THR A 161 5.49 20.38 -2.91
N VAL A 162 6.51 19.71 -2.35
CA VAL A 162 7.83 20.33 -2.09
C VAL A 162 8.79 20.21 -3.28
N ASN A 163 8.50 19.40 -4.30
CA ASN A 163 9.46 19.13 -5.38
C ASN A 163 9.40 20.12 -6.57
N THR A 164 8.36 20.97 -6.65
CA THR A 164 8.19 21.88 -7.80
C THR A 164 9.23 23.00 -7.88
N ILE A 165 9.89 23.34 -6.77
CA ILE A 165 10.95 24.37 -6.74
C ILE A 165 12.32 23.77 -7.16
N THR A 166 12.60 22.53 -6.80
CA THR A 166 13.88 21.86 -7.14
C THR A 166 13.90 21.29 -8.55
N ASP A 167 12.78 20.77 -9.06
CA ASP A 167 12.73 20.21 -10.43
C ASP A 167 12.77 21.29 -11.52
N LYS A 168 12.17 22.47 -11.28
CA LYS A 168 12.34 23.63 -12.19
C LYS A 168 13.78 24.13 -12.26
N LYS A 169 14.54 24.07 -11.15
CA LYS A 169 15.96 24.45 -11.15
C LYS A 169 16.82 23.49 -11.96
N ARG A 170 16.51 22.18 -11.93
CA ARG A 170 17.25 21.16 -12.69
C ARG A 170 16.90 21.12 -14.18
N ALA A 171 15.66 21.46 -14.54
CA ALA A 171 15.26 21.63 -15.93
C ALA A 171 15.88 22.89 -16.58
N ASN A 172 16.01 23.99 -15.83
CA ASN A 172 16.62 25.22 -16.35
C ASN A 172 18.15 25.22 -16.40
N SER A 173 18.83 24.34 -15.66
CA SER A 173 20.30 24.22 -15.70
C SER A 173 20.83 23.38 -16.87
N ASN A 174 19.96 22.67 -17.60
CA ASN A 174 20.35 21.80 -18.72
C ASN A 174 20.15 22.45 -20.10
N PHE A 175 19.80 23.73 -20.15
CA PHE A 175 19.63 24.52 -21.38
C PHE A 175 20.65 25.65 -21.55
N THR A 176 21.70 25.65 -20.73
CA THR A 176 22.85 26.56 -20.84
C THR A 176 24.15 25.78 -20.72
N ALA A 177 24.50 25.05 -21.77
CA ALA A 177 25.84 24.58 -22.08
C ALA A 177 25.96 24.41 -23.59
#